data_AF-E2ZCP6-F1
#
_entry.id   AF-E2ZCP6-F1
#
_cell.length_a   1.000
_cell.length_b   1.000
_cell.length_c   1.000
_cell.angle_alpha   90.00
_cell.angle_beta   90.00
_cell.angle_gamma   90.00
#
_symmetry.space_group_name_H-M   'P 1'
#
loop_
_entity.id
_entity.type
_entity.pdbx_description
1 polymer ?
#
loop_
_entity_poly.entity_id
_entity_poly.type
_entity_poly.pdbx_seq_one_letter_code
_entity_poly.pdbx_strand_id
1 'polypeptide(L)'
;MKCRQCDNEAVYADGLCESCHARQQEDVQVMSRAERDGFTGQTVDEEGRVYTEDVREDESLQGRVHIYTKMPLRIKAALAVIIFLIAAVIVGIFGLLLVALPYLLAILGIYIVYSVVRKFLS
;
A
#
# COMPACT_ATOMS: atom_id res chain seq x y z
N MET A 1 -15.58 -40.44 36.30
CA MET A 1 -14.34 -40.51 35.48
C MET A 1 -13.29 -39.66 36.20
N LYS A 2 -11.99 -39.98 36.19
CA LYS A 2 -11.01 -39.14 36.90
C LYS A 2 -10.61 -37.92 36.06
N CYS A 3 -10.33 -36.81 36.74
CA CYS A 3 -9.85 -35.58 36.11
C CYS A 3 -8.45 -35.77 35.54
N ARG A 4 -8.17 -35.13 34.40
CA ARG A 4 -6.88 -35.22 33.71
C ARG A 4 -5.73 -34.52 34.45
N GLN A 5 -6.04 -33.49 35.23
CA GLN A 5 -5.07 -32.64 35.91
C GLN A 5 -4.98 -32.92 37.42
N CYS A 6 -5.98 -33.60 37.97
CA CYS A 6 -6.16 -33.82 39.40
C CYS A 6 -6.75 -35.23 39.58
N ASP A 7 -6.36 -35.98 40.62
CA ASP A 7 -6.90 -37.33 40.86
C ASP A 7 -8.37 -37.34 41.35
N ASN A 8 -9.06 -36.19 41.35
CA ASN A 8 -10.47 -36.07 41.73
C ASN A 8 -11.41 -36.52 40.61
N GLU A 9 -12.70 -36.68 40.94
CA GLU A 9 -13.76 -36.98 39.98
C GLU A 9 -13.94 -35.81 38.98
N ALA A 10 -13.92 -36.12 37.70
CA ALA A 10 -14.25 -35.21 36.61
C ALA A 10 -15.78 -35.05 36.51
N VAL A 11 -16.22 -33.79 36.48
CA VAL A 11 -17.63 -33.40 36.47
C VAL A 11 -18.03 -32.79 35.13
N TYR A 12 -17.07 -32.25 34.37
CA TYR A 12 -17.29 -31.53 33.12
C TYR A 12 -16.91 -32.33 31.87
N ALA A 13 -17.45 -31.93 30.72
CA ALA A 13 -17.30 -32.61 29.43
C ALA A 13 -15.88 -32.56 28.85
N ASP A 14 -15.04 -31.64 29.33
CA ASP A 14 -13.62 -31.53 29.05
C ASP A 14 -12.76 -32.55 29.85
N GLY A 15 -13.39 -33.28 30.78
CA GLY A 15 -12.74 -34.26 31.63
C GLY A 15 -12.02 -33.63 32.83
N LEU A 16 -12.42 -32.43 33.27
CA LEU A 16 -11.84 -31.74 34.42
C LEU A 16 -12.72 -31.79 35.68
N CYS A 17 -12.07 -31.68 36.84
CA CYS A 17 -12.69 -31.52 38.15
C CYS A 17 -13.06 -30.04 38.39
N GLU A 18 -13.99 -29.77 39.32
CA GLU A 18 -14.50 -28.41 39.62
C GLU A 18 -13.39 -27.38 39.83
N SER A 19 -12.39 -27.73 40.64
CA SER A 19 -11.26 -26.86 40.94
C SER A 19 -10.30 -26.64 39.77
N CYS A 20 -10.15 -27.63 38.86
CA CYS A 20 -9.27 -27.49 37.72
C CYS A 20 -9.95 -26.77 36.55
N HIS A 21 -11.24 -26.96 36.38
CA HIS A 21 -12.04 -26.22 35.39
C HIS A 21 -12.10 -24.72 35.74
N ALA A 22 -12.32 -24.39 37.03
CA ALA A 22 -12.35 -22.99 37.48
C ALA A 22 -11.01 -22.27 37.23
N ARG A 23 -9.88 -22.93 37.51
CA ARG A 23 -8.54 -22.38 37.23
C ARG A 23 -8.30 -22.16 35.74
N GLN A 24 -8.72 -23.09 34.90
CA GLN A 24 -8.54 -22.96 33.46
C GLN A 24 -9.40 -21.80 32.91
N GLN A 25 -10.59 -21.58 33.47
CA GLN A 25 -11.47 -20.50 33.07
C GLN A 25 -10.97 -19.12 33.50
N GLU A 26 -10.29 -19.02 34.64
CA GLU A 26 -9.57 -17.81 35.06
C GLU A 26 -8.37 -17.50 34.14
N ASP A 27 -7.73 -18.52 33.58
CA ASP A 27 -6.59 -18.39 32.65
C ASP A 27 -7.02 -18.08 31.20
N VAL A 28 -8.33 -18.09 30.89
CA VAL A 28 -8.83 -17.64 29.58
C VAL A 28 -8.77 -16.12 29.53
N GLN A 29 -7.62 -15.61 29.09
CA GLN A 29 -7.43 -14.18 28.87
C GLN A 29 -8.23 -13.72 27.64
N VAL A 30 -9.39 -13.12 27.87
CA VAL A 30 -10.13 -12.40 26.82
C VAL A 30 -9.35 -11.13 26.49
N MET A 31 -8.82 -11.04 25.27
CA MET A 31 -8.06 -9.88 24.81
C MET A 31 -8.87 -8.60 24.97
N SER A 32 -8.22 -7.53 25.45
CA SER A 32 -8.86 -6.21 25.49
C SER A 32 -9.13 -5.69 24.08
N ARG A 33 -10.06 -4.74 23.92
CA ARG A 33 -10.38 -4.16 22.59
C ARG A 33 -9.14 -3.58 21.92
N ALA A 34 -8.27 -2.91 22.68
CA ALA A 34 -7.01 -2.37 22.17
C ALA A 34 -6.03 -3.46 21.72
N GLU A 35 -5.93 -4.58 22.46
CA GLU A 35 -5.07 -5.71 22.06
C GLU A 35 -5.62 -6.45 20.86
N ARG A 36 -6.94 -6.60 20.76
CA ARG A 36 -7.61 -7.22 19.62
C ARG A 36 -7.43 -6.40 18.35
N ASP A 37 -7.62 -5.09 18.44
CA ASP A 37 -7.54 -4.19 17.29
C ASP A 37 -6.07 -3.98 16.84
N GLY A 38 -5.09 -4.27 17.71
CA GLY A 38 -3.65 -4.29 17.42
C GLY A 38 -3.08 -5.68 17.15
N PHE A 39 -3.89 -6.73 17.12
CA PHE A 39 -3.43 -8.10 16.95
C PHE A 39 -3.05 -8.35 15.48
N THR A 40 -1.76 -8.54 15.22
CA THR A 40 -1.27 -9.01 13.92
C THR A 40 -1.05 -10.52 14.02
N GLY A 41 -2.11 -11.28 13.73
CA GLY A 41 -2.07 -12.74 13.68
C GLY A 41 -1.65 -13.24 12.30
N GLN A 42 -0.91 -14.34 12.27
CA GLN A 42 -0.73 -15.13 11.05
C GLN A 42 -1.78 -16.24 11.04
N THR A 43 -2.60 -16.30 10.00
CA THR A 43 -3.52 -17.42 9.80
C THR A 43 -2.83 -18.48 8.96
N VAL A 44 -2.91 -19.73 9.41
CA VAL A 44 -2.34 -20.88 8.70
C VAL A 44 -3.49 -21.72 8.20
N ASP A 45 -3.54 -21.91 6.89
CA ASP A 45 -4.55 -22.72 6.22
C ASP A 45 -4.24 -24.22 6.36
N GLU A 46 -5.22 -25.09 6.10
CA GLU A 46 -5.07 -26.56 6.21
C GLU A 46 -3.95 -27.12 5.32
N GLU A 47 -3.56 -26.37 4.27
CA GLU A 47 -2.44 -26.68 3.37
C GLU A 47 -1.08 -26.13 3.86
N GLY A 48 -1.01 -25.58 5.08
CA GLY A 48 0.22 -25.06 5.69
C GLY A 48 0.69 -23.71 5.12
N ARG A 49 -0.16 -23.02 4.36
CA ARG A 49 0.16 -21.70 3.80
C ARG A 49 -0.13 -20.63 4.84
N VAL A 50 0.85 -19.75 5.06
CA VAL A 50 0.78 -18.66 6.04
C VAL A 50 0.30 -17.40 5.32
N TYR A 51 -0.85 -16.89 5.73
CA TYR A 51 -1.39 -15.63 5.24
C TYR A 51 -1.25 -14.55 6.34
N THR A 52 -0.73 -13.39 5.95
CA THR A 52 -0.78 -12.18 6.77
C THR A 52 -1.92 -11.35 6.23
N GLU A 53 -3.06 -11.36 6.92
CA GLU A 53 -4.25 -10.65 6.49
C GLU A 53 -4.15 -9.18 6.91
N ASP A 54 -3.32 -8.41 6.19
CA ASP A 54 -3.28 -6.95 6.29
C ASP A 54 -4.43 -6.35 5.46
N VAL A 55 -5.67 -6.76 5.71
CA VAL A 55 -6.85 -6.16 5.06
C VAL A 55 -7.34 -5.00 5.93
N ARG A 56 -6.70 -3.85 5.76
CA ARG A 56 -7.34 -2.57 6.06
C ARG A 56 -8.11 -2.14 4.81
N GLU A 57 -9.43 -2.29 4.85
CA GLU A 57 -10.33 -1.50 4.00
C GLU A 57 -10.12 -0.01 4.33
N ASP A 58 -9.22 0.66 3.61
CA ASP A 58 -9.13 2.12 3.60
C ASP A 58 -10.08 2.67 2.51
N GLU A 59 -11.39 2.55 2.73
CA GLU A 59 -12.37 3.47 2.16
C GLU A 59 -12.56 4.63 3.12
N SER A 60 -11.82 5.71 2.90
CA SER A 60 -12.27 7.11 3.02
C SER A 60 -11.13 8.05 3.45
N LEU A 61 -11.10 9.20 2.77
CA LEU A 61 -10.52 10.47 3.22
C LEU A 61 -8.99 10.59 3.18
N GLN A 62 -8.51 11.04 2.03
CA GLN A 62 -7.75 12.30 1.90
C GLN A 62 -6.87 12.67 3.11
N GLY A 63 -5.82 11.89 3.37
CA GLY A 63 -4.98 12.12 4.52
C GLY A 63 -3.72 11.30 4.49
N ARG A 64 -2.78 11.69 3.62
CA ARG A 64 -1.32 11.41 3.70
C ARG A 64 -1.00 10.11 4.46
N VAL A 65 -1.28 8.98 3.83
CA VAL A 65 -0.99 7.66 4.39
C VAL A 65 0.52 7.45 4.35
N HIS A 66 1.21 7.81 5.43
CA HIS A 66 2.57 7.35 5.67
C HIS A 66 2.50 5.88 6.10
N ILE A 67 2.31 5.02 5.12
CA ILE A 67 2.49 3.58 5.25
C ILE A 67 3.98 3.37 5.55
N TYR A 68 4.35 3.31 6.83
CA TYR A 68 5.65 2.80 7.30
C TYR A 68 5.68 1.27 7.14
N THR A 69 5.37 0.78 5.93
CA THR A 69 5.90 -0.52 5.53
C THR A 69 7.38 -0.28 5.29
N LYS A 70 8.25 -1.09 5.88
CA LYS A 70 9.65 -1.19 5.43
C LYS A 70 9.60 -1.70 3.99
N MET A 71 9.34 -0.79 3.03
CA MET A 71 9.18 -1.14 1.64
C MET A 71 10.47 -1.80 1.18
N PRO A 72 10.42 -3.01 0.61
CA PRO A 72 11.61 -3.66 0.08
C PRO A 72 12.27 -2.69 -0.90
N LEU A 73 13.59 -2.55 -0.80
CA LEU A 73 14.39 -1.56 -1.55
C LEU A 73 14.08 -1.56 -3.07
N ARG A 74 13.64 -2.71 -3.58
CA ARG A 74 13.18 -2.93 -4.95
C ARG A 74 11.97 -2.07 -5.34
N ILE A 75 10.98 -1.93 -4.48
CA ILE A 75 9.77 -1.12 -4.74
C ILE A 75 10.11 0.36 -4.72
N LYS A 76 10.98 0.79 -3.78
CA LYS A 76 11.46 2.18 -3.73
C LYS A 76 12.27 2.56 -4.98
N ALA A 77 13.13 1.65 -5.45
CA ALA A 77 13.88 1.84 -6.69
C ALA A 77 12.97 1.88 -7.91
N ALA A 78 12.00 0.97 -8.03
CA ALA A 78 11.04 0.96 -9.13
C ALA A 78 10.22 2.25 -9.18
N LEU A 79 9.71 2.72 -8.04
CA LEU A 79 8.97 3.98 -7.95
C LEU A 79 9.84 5.17 -8.39
N ALA A 80 11.10 5.22 -7.93
CA ALA A 80 12.04 6.28 -8.29
C ALA A 80 12.33 6.29 -9.80
N VAL A 81 12.49 5.12 -10.42
CA VAL A 81 12.70 5.01 -11.88
C VAL A 81 11.48 5.51 -12.65
N ILE A 82 10.26 5.15 -12.22
CA ILE A 82 9.03 5.62 -12.88
C ILE A 82 8.94 7.15 -12.83
N ILE A 83 9.16 7.74 -11.65
CA ILE A 83 9.15 9.20 -11.48
C ILE A 83 10.24 9.86 -12.35
N PHE A 84 11.43 9.26 -12.39
CA PHE A 84 12.53 9.75 -13.21
C PHE A 84 12.21 9.71 -14.71
N LEU A 85 11.58 8.63 -15.20
CA LEU A 85 11.17 8.53 -16.60
C LEU A 85 10.14 9.60 -16.97
N ILE A 86 9.15 9.84 -16.10
CA ILE A 86 8.15 10.89 -16.32
C ILE A 86 8.83 12.27 -16.39
N ALA A 87 9.73 12.56 -15.45
CA ALA A 87 10.49 13.81 -15.44
C ALA A 87 11.34 13.97 -16.71
N ALA A 88 12.00 12.89 -17.17
CA ALA A 88 12.81 12.90 -18.38
C ALA A 88 11.98 13.20 -19.64
N VAL A 89 10.77 12.62 -19.75
CA VAL A 89 9.84 12.90 -20.85
C VAL A 89 9.41 14.37 -20.84
N ILE A 90 9.04 14.90 -19.67
CA ILE A 90 8.63 16.30 -19.52
C ILE A 90 9.77 17.23 -19.95
N VAL A 91 10.97 17.02 -19.41
CA VAL A 91 12.16 17.84 -19.74
C VAL A 91 12.50 17.71 -21.22
N GLY A 92 12.38 16.52 -21.81
CA GLY A 92 12.60 16.30 -23.23
C GLY A 92 11.63 17.09 -24.10
N ILE A 93 10.34 17.05 -23.81
CA ILE A 93 9.31 17.82 -24.54
C ILE A 93 9.54 19.32 -24.38
N PHE A 94 9.77 19.80 -23.15
CA PHE A 94 10.03 21.23 -22.91
C PHE A 94 11.32 21.70 -23.58
N GLY A 95 12.38 20.88 -23.57
CA GLY A 95 13.64 21.17 -24.25
C GLY A 95 13.46 21.26 -25.76
N LEU A 96 12.74 20.31 -26.35
CA LEU A 96 12.43 20.32 -27.78
C LEU A 96 11.57 21.53 -28.14
N LEU A 97 10.57 21.87 -27.33
CA LEU A 97 9.71 23.03 -27.53
C LEU A 97 10.51 24.35 -27.48
N LEU A 98 11.42 24.50 -26.52
CA LEU A 98 12.29 25.68 -26.42
C LEU A 98 13.20 25.82 -27.64
N VAL A 99 13.75 24.72 -28.14
CA VAL A 99 14.60 24.72 -29.34
C VAL A 99 13.77 24.96 -30.60
N ALA A 100 12.57 24.41 -30.71
CA ALA A 100 11.69 24.53 -31.88
C ALA A 100 11.04 25.92 -31.99
N LEU A 101 10.74 26.58 -30.87
CA LEU A 101 10.10 27.89 -30.81
C LEU A 101 10.77 28.95 -31.73
N PRO A 102 12.09 29.20 -31.66
CA PRO A 102 12.73 30.19 -32.53
C PRO A 102 12.61 29.86 -34.02
N TYR A 103 12.65 28.57 -34.40
CA TYR A 103 12.47 28.17 -35.80
C TYR A 103 11.03 28.42 -36.27
N LEU A 104 10.03 28.11 -35.44
CA LEU A 104 8.63 28.40 -35.75
C LEU A 104 8.39 29.90 -35.91
N LEU A 105 8.97 30.73 -35.03
CA LEU A 105 8.89 32.19 -35.14
C LEU A 105 9.59 32.71 -36.39
N ALA A 106 10.75 32.16 -36.75
CA ALA A 106 11.47 32.55 -37.95
C ALA A 106 10.67 32.23 -39.23
N ILE A 107 10.10 31.02 -39.32
CA ILE A 107 9.25 30.61 -40.45
C ILE A 107 8.02 31.53 -40.54
N LEU A 108 7.39 31.84 -39.40
CA LEU A 108 6.25 32.77 -39.35
C LEU A 108 6.65 34.16 -39.85
N GLY A 109 7.80 34.67 -39.42
CA GLY A 109 8.33 35.96 -39.88
C GLY A 109 8.56 35.99 -41.39
N ILE A 110 9.21 34.95 -41.94
CA ILE A 110 9.42 34.81 -43.39
C ILE A 110 8.09 34.76 -44.13
N TYR A 111 7.11 34.00 -43.62
CA TYR A 111 5.79 33.90 -44.22
C TYR A 111 5.05 35.25 -44.26
N ILE A 112 5.15 36.05 -43.18
CA ILE A 112 4.56 37.39 -43.13
C ILE A 112 5.21 38.29 -44.18
N VAL A 113 6.54 38.33 -44.25
CA VAL A 113 7.27 39.14 -45.24
C VAL A 113 6.90 38.73 -46.66
N TYR A 114 6.90 37.43 -46.95
CA TYR A 114 6.50 36.91 -48.25
C TYR A 114 5.05 37.29 -48.61
N SER A 115 4.12 37.18 -47.66
CA SER A 115 2.72 37.55 -47.85
C SER A 115 2.57 39.04 -48.17
N VAL A 116 3.29 39.91 -47.47
CA VAL A 116 3.29 41.36 -47.73
C VAL A 116 3.88 41.67 -49.10
N VAL A 117 5.06 41.16 -49.41
CA VAL A 117 5.74 41.36 -50.70
C VAL A 117 4.85 40.87 -51.85
N ARG A 118 4.23 39.69 -51.72
CA ARG A 118 3.32 39.14 -52.72
C ARG A 118 2.08 40.02 -52.92
N LYS A 119 1.55 40.64 -51.86
CA LYS A 119 0.44 41.60 -51.98
C LYS A 119 0.83 42.90 -52.66
N PHE A 120 2.08 43.32 -52.58
CA PHE A 120 2.57 44.53 -53.27
C PHE A 120 3.00 44.26 -54.72
N LEU A 121 3.38 43.03 -55.05
CA LEU A 121 3.74 42.61 -56.41
C LEU A 121 2.56 42.11 -57.25
N SER A 122 1.37 41.96 -56.64
CA SER A 122 0.11 41.61 -57.30
C SER A 122 -0.80 42.83 -57.40
#